data_AF-A0A8T1RVY5-F1
#
_entry.id   AF-A0A8T1RVY5-F1
#
_cell.length_a   1.000
_cell.length_b   1.000
_cell.length_c   1.000
_cell.angle_alpha   90.00
_cell.angle_beta   90.00
_cell.angle_gamma   90.00
#
_symmetry.space_group_name_H-M   'P 1'
#
loop_
_entity.id
_entity.type
_entity.pdbx_description
1 polymer ?
#
loop_
_entity_poly.entity_id
_entity_poly.type
_entity_poly.pdbx_seq_one_letter_code
_entity_poly.pdbx_strand_id
1 'polypeptide(L)'
;MLVRTCSDFFVRLVFSHLGFFSPPLVEQVPEPTILCDSVTCVNETCNYTLSCTVRDGGDNVTYSWTHPAGGAAVPNESIVHISQRPRDAHLNVTCTARNPASNSSTTVSTKELCAGKSFCRKDSCLKQKQSMNVYRS
;
A
#
# COMPACT_ATOMS: atom_id res chain seq x y z
N MET A 1 -71.87 7.67 -2.13
CA MET A 1 -70.94 7.02 -1.20
C MET A 1 -69.61 6.83 -1.93
N LEU A 2 -68.62 7.68 -1.66
CA LEU A 2 -67.23 7.44 -2.06
C LEU A 2 -66.40 7.93 -0.89
N VAL A 3 -66.14 6.99 0.02
CA VAL A 3 -65.31 7.16 1.20
C VAL A 3 -63.90 7.37 0.68
N ARG A 4 -63.44 8.63 0.64
CA ARG A 4 -62.05 8.93 0.32
C ARG A 4 -61.20 8.31 1.42
N THR A 5 -60.39 7.34 1.02
CA THR A 5 -59.56 6.50 1.88
C THR A 5 -58.58 7.36 2.68
N CYS A 6 -58.69 7.28 4.01
CA CYS A 6 -57.74 7.86 4.97
C CYS A 6 -56.31 7.26 4.84
N SER A 7 -56.16 6.24 3.98
CA SER A 7 -54.95 5.46 3.75
C SER A 7 -53.84 6.25 3.03
N ASP A 8 -54.19 7.19 2.15
CA ASP A 8 -53.19 7.92 1.36
C ASP A 8 -52.46 9.04 2.15
N PHE A 9 -53.08 9.54 3.22
CA PHE A 9 -52.48 10.56 4.08
C PHE A 9 -51.50 9.95 5.08
N PHE A 10 -51.79 8.73 5.56
CA PHE A 10 -50.93 8.03 6.52
C PHE A 10 -49.60 7.63 5.89
N VAL A 11 -49.63 7.13 4.65
CA VAL A 11 -48.42 6.74 3.90
C VAL A 11 -47.47 7.93 3.74
N ARG A 12 -47.98 9.15 3.45
CA ARG A 12 -47.16 10.37 3.37
C ARG A 12 -46.55 10.82 4.70
N LEU A 13 -47.21 10.54 5.83
CA LEU A 13 -46.69 10.84 7.17
C LEU A 13 -45.57 9.88 7.60
N VAL A 14 -45.63 8.59 7.22
CA VAL A 14 -44.55 7.64 7.57
C VAL A 14 -43.24 8.00 6.85
N PHE A 15 -43.31 8.56 5.64
CA PHE A 15 -42.13 9.05 4.91
C PHE A 15 -41.52 10.34 5.46
N SER A 16 -42.20 11.07 6.35
CA SER A 16 -41.63 12.28 6.98
C SER A 16 -40.69 11.97 8.15
N HIS A 17 -40.79 10.76 8.72
CA HIS A 17 -40.03 10.33 9.90
C HIS A 17 -38.86 9.39 9.58
N LEU A 18 -38.83 8.82 8.37
CA LEU A 18 -37.67 8.08 7.88
C LEU A 18 -36.66 9.11 7.38
N GLY A 19 -35.87 9.64 8.31
CA GLY A 19 -34.71 10.45 7.99
C GLY A 19 -33.92 9.77 6.88
N PHE A 20 -33.64 10.51 5.81
CA PHE A 20 -32.72 10.10 4.77
C PHE A 20 -31.37 9.85 5.45
N PHE A 21 -31.10 8.61 5.84
CA PHE A 21 -29.78 8.20 6.27
C PHE A 21 -28.95 8.18 5.01
N SER A 22 -28.35 9.33 4.66
CA SER A 22 -27.30 9.36 3.65
C SER A 22 -26.26 8.35 4.15
N PRO A 23 -25.97 7.26 3.42
CA PRO A 23 -24.87 6.40 3.81
C PRO A 23 -23.63 7.28 3.96
N PRO A 24 -22.82 7.08 5.03
CA PRO A 24 -21.59 7.83 5.18
C PRO A 24 -20.79 7.68 3.89
N LEU A 25 -20.29 8.81 3.36
CA LEU A 25 -19.46 8.80 2.18
C LEU A 25 -18.24 7.93 2.49
N VAL A 26 -18.25 6.73 1.91
CA VAL A 26 -17.19 5.75 2.06
C VAL A 26 -16.05 6.19 1.17
N GLU A 27 -15.09 6.88 1.76
CA GLU A 27 -13.88 7.32 1.06
C GLU A 27 -13.04 6.10 0.68
N GLN A 28 -12.80 5.94 -0.62
CA GLN A 28 -11.94 4.87 -1.11
C GLN A 28 -10.50 5.16 -0.73
N VAL A 29 -9.77 4.16 -0.23
CA VAL A 29 -8.35 4.28 0.07
C VAL A 29 -7.59 4.43 -1.25
N PRO A 30 -6.87 5.56 -1.46
CA PRO A 30 -6.01 5.71 -2.61
C PRO A 30 -4.90 4.65 -2.64
N GLU A 31 -4.34 4.41 -3.82
CA GLU A 31 -3.21 3.49 -3.95
C GLU A 31 -2.02 3.93 -3.07
N PRO A 32 -1.50 3.03 -2.21
CA PRO A 32 -0.40 3.39 -1.32
C PRO A 32 0.92 3.56 -2.07
N THR A 33 1.76 4.46 -1.61
CA THR A 33 3.13 4.62 -2.09
C THR A 33 4.10 3.92 -1.13
N ILE A 34 4.93 3.03 -1.68
CA ILE A 34 6.01 2.38 -0.94
C ILE A 34 7.30 3.20 -1.12
N LEU A 35 7.93 3.54 -0.02
CA LEU A 35 9.17 4.29 0.04
C LEU A 35 10.28 3.39 0.59
N CYS A 36 11.45 3.45 -0.04
CA CYS A 36 12.65 2.85 0.52
C CYS A 36 13.26 3.81 1.53
N ASP A 37 13.24 3.53 2.83
CA ASP A 37 13.81 4.43 3.83
C ASP A 37 15.33 4.25 3.92
N SER A 38 15.77 3.00 4.05
CA SER A 38 17.19 2.65 4.10
C SER A 38 17.46 1.23 3.59
N VAL A 39 18.71 1.00 3.18
CA VAL A 39 19.22 -0.32 2.82
C VAL A 39 20.63 -0.50 3.38
N THR A 40 20.85 -1.62 4.06
CA THR A 40 22.16 -1.99 4.62
C THR A 40 22.54 -3.37 4.13
N CYS A 41 23.66 -3.50 3.42
CA CYS A 41 24.13 -4.80 2.93
C CYS A 41 25.41 -5.22 3.66
N VAL A 42 25.37 -6.38 4.33
CA VAL A 42 26.50 -6.99 5.05
C VAL A 42 26.67 -8.42 4.52
N ASN A 43 27.89 -8.77 4.11
CA ASN A 43 28.22 -10.11 3.61
C ASN A 43 27.20 -10.63 2.58
N GLU A 44 26.91 -9.79 1.58
CA GLU A 44 25.96 -10.08 0.48
C GLU A 44 24.49 -10.23 0.90
N THR A 45 24.18 -10.10 2.19
CA THR A 45 22.80 -10.04 2.70
C THR A 45 22.38 -8.58 2.85
N CYS A 46 21.30 -8.18 2.19
CA CYS A 46 20.77 -6.82 2.22
C CYS A 46 19.53 -6.74 3.12
N ASN A 47 19.54 -5.83 4.07
CA ASN A 47 18.43 -5.51 4.94
C ASN A 47 17.81 -4.18 4.48
N TYR A 48 16.55 -4.23 4.08
CA TYR A 48 15.75 -3.10 3.64
C TYR A 48 14.83 -2.65 4.76
N THR A 49 14.70 -1.34 4.94
CA THR A 49 13.62 -0.72 5.71
C THR A 49 12.76 0.06 4.74
N LEU A 50 11.48 -0.30 4.67
CA LEU A 50 10.51 0.28 3.76
C LEU A 50 9.35 0.87 4.56
N SER A 51 8.82 2.00 4.11
CA SER A 51 7.60 2.60 4.64
C SER A 51 6.50 2.62 3.59
N CYS A 52 5.25 2.55 4.03
CA CYS A 52 4.08 2.59 3.21
C CYS A 52 3.19 3.76 3.63
N THR A 53 2.82 4.60 2.67
CA THR A 53 2.09 5.85 2.92
C THR A 53 0.97 6.03 1.92
N VAL A 54 -0.06 6.80 2.29
CA VAL A 54 -1.17 7.19 1.39
C VAL A 54 -1.21 8.71 1.39
N ARG A 55 -1.30 9.35 0.21
CA ARG A 55 -1.18 10.82 0.06
C ARG A 55 -2.16 11.62 0.92
N ASP A 56 -3.33 11.05 1.21
CA ASP A 56 -4.39 11.66 2.01
C ASP A 56 -4.85 10.71 3.14
N GLY A 57 -3.96 9.83 3.60
CA GLY A 57 -4.28 8.82 4.61
C GLY A 57 -4.63 9.46 5.96
N GLY A 58 -5.92 9.51 6.29
CA GLY A 58 -6.39 9.89 7.62
C GLY A 58 -6.09 8.81 8.67
N ASP A 59 -6.27 9.13 9.95
CA ASP A 59 -6.01 8.27 11.13
C ASP A 59 -6.73 6.89 11.10
N ASN A 60 -7.66 6.68 10.17
CA ASN A 60 -8.47 5.46 10.03
C ASN A 60 -7.92 4.44 9.03
N VAL A 61 -6.68 4.62 8.54
CA VAL A 61 -6.04 3.69 7.61
C VAL A 61 -5.08 2.76 8.36
N THR A 62 -5.29 1.45 8.22
CA THR A 62 -4.36 0.43 8.69
C THR A 62 -3.53 -0.11 7.53
N TYR A 63 -2.28 -0.44 7.82
CA TYR A 63 -1.34 -0.98 6.85
C TYR A 63 -1.06 -2.45 7.13
N SER A 64 -0.86 -3.23 6.08
CA SER A 64 -0.35 -4.60 6.22
C SER A 64 0.61 -4.95 5.11
N TRP A 65 1.57 -5.80 5.42
CA TRP A 65 2.60 -6.24 4.48
C TRP A 65 2.47 -7.72 4.18
N THR A 66 2.56 -8.12 2.92
CA THR A 66 2.67 -9.53 2.52
C THR A 66 4.13 -9.86 2.22
N HIS A 67 4.68 -10.84 2.94
CA HIS A 67 6.07 -11.26 2.72
C HIS A 67 6.23 -12.07 1.42
N PRO A 68 7.31 -11.85 0.65
CA PRO A 68 7.57 -12.53 -0.63
C PRO A 68 7.63 -14.06 -0.54
N ALA A 69 7.93 -14.62 0.64
CA ALA A 69 8.09 -16.05 0.87
C ALA A 69 6.84 -16.72 1.47
N GLY A 70 5.65 -16.09 1.39
CA GLY A 70 4.44 -16.62 2.01
C GLY A 70 4.45 -16.54 3.55
N GLY A 71 5.34 -15.71 4.11
CA GLY A 71 5.35 -15.39 5.53
C GLY A 71 4.06 -14.68 5.93
N ALA A 72 3.62 -14.88 7.18
CA ALA A 72 2.42 -14.26 7.71
C ALA A 72 2.45 -12.75 7.48
N ALA A 73 1.34 -12.19 7.02
CA ALA A 73 1.24 -10.75 6.84
C ALA A 73 1.43 -10.07 8.19
N VAL A 74 2.24 -9.01 8.24
CA VAL A 74 2.42 -8.23 9.47
C VAL A 74 1.31 -7.18 9.51
N PRO A 75 0.34 -7.29 10.44
CA PRO A 75 -0.80 -6.38 10.50
C PRO A 75 -0.44 -5.09 11.25
N ASN A 76 -1.06 -4.00 10.81
CA ASN A 76 -1.01 -2.66 11.43
C ASN A 76 0.37 -1.98 11.47
N GLU A 77 1.29 -2.35 10.58
CA GLU A 77 2.62 -1.76 10.50
C GLU A 77 2.76 -0.98 9.18
N SER A 78 3.03 0.32 9.26
CA SER A 78 3.36 1.13 8.07
C SER A 78 4.81 0.91 7.62
N ILE A 79 5.67 0.36 8.49
CA ILE A 79 7.09 0.12 8.24
C ILE A 79 7.35 -1.38 8.26
N VAL A 80 8.18 -1.88 7.34
CA VAL A 80 8.62 -3.27 7.31
C VAL A 80 10.13 -3.41 7.15
N HIS A 81 10.69 -4.42 7.80
CA HIS A 81 12.09 -4.80 7.68
C HIS A 81 12.22 -6.12 6.90
N ILE A 82 13.03 -6.11 5.84
CA ILE A 82 13.15 -7.25 4.93
C ILE A 82 14.62 -7.59 4.76
N SER A 83 14.98 -8.83 5.11
CA SER A 83 16.32 -9.36 4.86
C SER A 83 16.32 -10.20 3.59
N GLN A 84 17.25 -9.91 2.69
CA GLN A 84 17.43 -10.62 1.43
C GLN A 84 18.84 -11.18 1.33
N ARG A 85 18.94 -12.49 1.24
CA ARG A 85 20.17 -13.22 0.96
C ARG A 85 20.37 -13.38 -0.55
N PRO A 86 21.60 -13.62 -1.04
CA PRO A 86 21.87 -13.81 -2.46
C PRO A 86 21.12 -14.99 -3.10
N ARG A 87 20.78 -16.00 -2.29
CA ARG A 87 20.03 -17.18 -2.75
C ARG A 87 18.52 -16.97 -2.77
N ASP A 88 18.03 -15.88 -2.20
CA ASP A 88 16.61 -15.59 -2.18
C ASP A 88 16.19 -15.09 -3.56
N ALA A 89 15.00 -15.49 -4.01
CA ALA A 89 14.42 -14.98 -5.25
C ALA A 89 14.23 -13.44 -5.18
N HIS A 90 13.96 -12.81 -6.33
CA HIS A 90 13.60 -11.40 -6.37
C HIS A 90 12.41 -11.14 -5.41
N LEU A 91 12.65 -10.35 -4.36
CA LEU A 91 11.66 -10.09 -3.32
C LEU A 91 10.72 -8.98 -3.79
N ASN A 92 9.55 -9.38 -4.24
CA ASN A 92 8.42 -8.47 -4.45
C ASN A 92 7.63 -8.36 -3.16
N VAL A 93 7.41 -7.14 -2.71
CA VAL A 93 6.75 -6.84 -1.44
C VAL A 93 5.46 -6.12 -1.74
N THR A 94 4.41 -6.50 -1.05
CA THR A 94 3.10 -5.88 -1.21
C THR A 94 2.71 -5.18 0.07
N CYS A 95 2.43 -3.88 -0.01
CA CYS A 95 1.75 -3.15 1.04
C CYS A 95 0.27 -3.05 0.70
N THR A 96 -0.60 -3.30 1.69
CA THR A 96 -2.04 -3.06 1.61
C THR A 96 -2.44 -1.99 2.62
N ALA A 97 -3.08 -0.93 2.14
CA ALA A 97 -3.72 0.09 2.97
C ALA A 97 -5.23 -0.20 3.02
N ARG A 98 -5.81 -0.19 4.22
CA ARG A 98 -7.21 -0.56 4.45
C ARG A 98 -7.90 0.42 5.38
N ASN A 99 -9.13 0.78 5.05
CA ASN A 99 -10.06 1.45 5.97
C ASN A 99 -11.34 0.58 6.12
N PRO A 100 -12.30 0.92 6.99
CA PRO A 100 -13.54 0.16 7.14
C PRO A 100 -14.36 0.01 5.86
N ALA A 101 -14.12 0.91 4.89
CA ALA A 101 -14.90 1.02 3.66
C ALA A 101 -14.29 0.29 2.45
N SER A 102 -12.97 0.19 2.38
CA SER A 102 -12.22 -0.20 1.17
C SER A 102 -10.79 -0.63 1.50
N ASN A 103 -10.11 -1.20 0.51
CA ASN A 103 -8.68 -1.49 0.56
C ASN A 103 -8.01 -1.16 -0.78
N SER A 104 -6.71 -0.92 -0.73
CA SER A 104 -5.87 -0.76 -1.91
C SER A 104 -4.48 -1.29 -1.61
N SER A 105 -3.75 -1.74 -2.63
CA SER A 105 -2.43 -2.35 -2.45
C SER A 105 -1.48 -2.03 -3.59
N THR A 106 -0.19 -2.03 -3.26
CA THR A 106 0.89 -1.76 -4.20
C THR A 106 2.00 -2.77 -3.99
N THR A 107 2.57 -3.26 -5.09
CA THR A 107 3.65 -4.25 -5.07
C THR A 107 4.89 -3.70 -5.76
N VAL A 108 6.04 -3.84 -5.12
CA VAL A 108 7.33 -3.34 -5.63
C VAL A 108 8.44 -4.35 -5.42
N SER A 109 9.43 -4.33 -6.31
CA SER A 109 10.70 -5.02 -6.14
C SER A 109 11.59 -4.21 -5.20
N THR A 110 12.01 -4.80 -4.07
CA THR A 110 12.86 -4.10 -3.08
C THR A 110 14.16 -3.60 -3.68
N LYS A 111 14.76 -4.41 -4.57
CA LYS A 111 16.03 -4.11 -5.22
C LYS A 111 15.91 -2.92 -6.16
N GLU A 112 14.85 -2.85 -6.96
CA GLU A 112 14.63 -1.76 -7.91
C GLU A 112 14.25 -0.47 -7.19
N LEU A 113 13.36 -0.57 -6.19
CA LEU A 113 12.94 0.58 -5.39
C LEU A 113 14.13 1.23 -4.65
N CYS A 114 15.02 0.41 -4.08
CA CYS A 114 16.18 0.87 -3.32
C CYS A 114 17.45 1.04 -4.16
N ALA A 115 17.42 0.84 -5.49
CA ALA A 115 18.60 0.86 -6.35
C ALA A 115 19.42 2.15 -6.23
N GLY A 116 18.76 3.30 -6.02
CA GLY A 116 19.39 4.61 -5.83
C GLY A 116 19.85 4.93 -4.39
N LYS A 117 19.48 4.11 -3.39
CA LYS A 117 19.85 4.28 -1.98
C LYS A 117 20.87 3.24 -1.50
N SER A 118 21.13 2.22 -2.31
CA SER A 118 22.22 1.28 -2.05
C SER A 118 23.54 2.03 -2.10
N PHE A 119 24.23 2.10 -0.96
CA PHE A 119 25.63 2.54 -0.93
C PHE A 119 26.40 1.55 -1.80
N CYS A 120 26.72 1.93 -3.04
CA CYS A 120 27.58 1.13 -3.88
C CYS A 120 28.90 0.92 -3.12
N ARG A 121 29.21 -0.33 -2.77
CA ARG A 121 30.58 -0.72 -2.44
C ARG A 121 31.44 -0.28 -3.63
N LYS A 122 32.51 0.48 -3.37
CA LYS A 122 33.29 1.22 -4.38
C LYS A 122 33.70 0.36 -5.60
N ASP A 123 33.82 -0.95 -5.42
CA ASP A 123 34.24 -1.89 -6.47
C ASP A 123 33.16 -2.27 -7.50
N SER A 124 31.86 -2.13 -7.19
CA SER A 124 30.77 -2.55 -8.09
C SER A 124 30.26 -1.43 -9.02
N CYS A 125 30.41 -0.16 -8.62
CA CYS A 125 29.96 1.00 -9.41
C CYS A 125 30.80 1.18 -10.70
N LEU A 126 32.05 0.70 -10.72
CA LEU A 126 32.91 0.68 -11.91
C LEU A 126 32.39 -0.26 -13.01
N LYS A 127 31.78 -1.40 -12.63
CA LYS A 127 31.25 -2.36 -13.61
C LYS A 127 29.99 -1.86 -14.31
N GLN A 128 29.10 -1.14 -13.61
CA GLN A 128 27.90 -0.56 -14.22
C GLN A 128 28.20 0.66 -15.09
N LYS A 129 29.17 1.51 -14.71
CA LYS A 129 29.57 2.66 -15.52
C LYS A 129 30.23 2.23 -16.83
N GLN A 130 30.90 1.07 -16.87
CA GLN A 130 31.47 0.53 -18.11
C GLN A 130 30.37 0.10 -19.11
N SER A 131 29.28 -0.52 -18.63
CA SER A 131 28.20 -1.01 -19.50
C SER A 131 27.37 0.12 -20.11
N MET A 132 27.17 1.23 -19.39
CA MET A 132 26.40 2.37 -19.90
C MET A 132 27.21 3.31 -20.83
N ASN A 133 28.54 3.22 -20.83
CA ASN A 133 29.40 3.92 -21.81
C ASN A 133 29.51 3.19 -23.16
N VAL A 134 29.06 1.94 -23.26
CA VAL A 134 29.04 1.19 -24.54
C VAL A 134 27.84 1.59 -25.42
N TYR A 135 26.78 2.15 -24.82
CA TYR A 135 25.59 2.60 -25.57
C TYR A 135 25.59 4.09 -25.91
N ARG A 136 26.71 4.78 -25.67
CA ARG A 136 26.89 6.20 -25.98
C ARG A 136 28.11 6.36 -26.89
N SER A 137 27.98 5.81 -28.09
CA SER A 137 28.85 6.03 -29.26
C SER A 137 27.99 6.04 -30.50
#